data_AF-A0A1M6J9H4-F1
#
_entry.id   AF-A0A1M6J9H4-F1
#
_cell.length_a   1.000
_cell.length_b   1.000
_cell.length_c   1.000
_cell.angle_alpha   90.00
_cell.angle_beta   90.00
_cell.angle_gamma   90.00
#
_symmetry.space_group_name_H-M   'P 1'
#
loop_
_entity.id
_entity.type
_entity.pdbx_description
1 polymer ?
#
loop_
_entity_poly.entity_id
_entity_poly.type
_entity_poly.pdbx_seq_one_letter_code
_entity_poly.pdbx_strand_id
1 'polypeptide(L)'
;MNFFHLGIKDDITPYMKGKVKLSNQVSIMCAFIGFFYAFFIYAHYEALVIYPAMLFVISISLLALNHFGMVQTSRFLASFQMLIMASLFHASIIQSSDSFLIPFFCSMLAMTLIPWVLYGMEEKVMLIISLTICYGLLLSQGYLNQILEIPVDVAFFRESYLNIMTYAFAIAIAVVLLIMMKLDDSERYKLKEVE
;
A
#
# COMPACT_ATOMS: atom_id res chain seq x y z
N MET A 1 -6.82 14.65 -18.99
CA MET A 1 -5.46 14.46 -18.46
C MET A 1 -5.34 13.03 -17.96
N ASN A 2 -4.32 12.26 -18.36
CA ASN A 2 -4.16 10.87 -17.94
C ASN A 2 -3.36 10.83 -16.63
N PHE A 3 -4.03 10.55 -15.49
CA PHE A 3 -3.41 10.53 -14.16
C PHE A 3 -2.24 9.54 -14.05
N PHE A 4 -2.20 8.49 -14.88
CA PHE A 4 -1.09 7.53 -14.89
C PHE A 4 0.22 8.12 -15.43
N HIS A 5 0.16 9.21 -16.19
CA HIS A 5 1.34 9.84 -16.81
C HIS A 5 1.81 11.10 -16.06
N LEU A 6 1.28 11.36 -14.86
CA LEU A 6 1.73 12.48 -14.04
C LEU A 6 3.22 12.34 -13.70
N GLY A 7 3.98 13.40 -13.92
CA GLY A 7 5.42 13.44 -13.62
C GLY A 7 6.33 12.81 -14.68
N ILE A 8 5.77 12.21 -15.75
CA ILE A 8 6.57 11.70 -16.86
C ILE A 8 7.04 12.88 -17.71
N LYS A 9 8.36 13.06 -17.78
CA LYS A 9 9.03 14.06 -18.62
C LYS A 9 9.79 13.37 -19.75
N ASP A 10 10.19 14.12 -20.77
CA ASP A 10 10.89 13.53 -21.93
C ASP A 10 12.35 13.16 -21.64
N ASP A 11 12.95 13.78 -20.63
CA ASP A 11 14.35 13.62 -20.20
C ASP A 11 14.60 12.37 -19.32
N ILE A 12 13.56 11.70 -18.82
CA ILE A 12 13.72 10.47 -18.02
C ILE A 12 13.82 9.22 -18.89
N THR A 13 14.61 8.24 -18.42
CA THR A 13 14.83 6.99 -19.16
C THR A 13 13.53 6.19 -19.34
N PRO A 14 13.38 5.37 -20.41
CA PRO A 14 12.20 4.54 -20.62
C PRO A 14 11.84 3.66 -19.41
N TYR A 15 12.86 3.08 -18.76
CA TYR A 15 12.71 2.35 -17.49
C TYR A 15 12.02 3.19 -16.41
N MET A 16 12.51 4.42 -16.19
CA MET A 16 11.93 5.32 -15.19
C MET A 16 10.51 5.76 -15.54
N LYS A 17 10.18 5.92 -16.83
CA LYS A 17 8.79 6.20 -17.28
C LYS A 17 7.83 5.10 -16.83
N GLY A 18 8.22 3.82 -17.01
CA GLY A 18 7.46 2.67 -16.53
C GLY A 18 7.28 2.68 -15.01
N LYS A 19 8.35 2.96 -14.26
CA LYS A 19 8.29 3.02 -12.79
C LYS A 19 7.46 4.18 -12.23
N VAL A 20 7.48 5.34 -12.87
CA VAL A 20 6.59 6.47 -12.53
C VAL A 20 5.13 6.07 -12.75
N LYS A 21 4.82 5.43 -13.88
CA LYS A 21 3.46 4.97 -14.19
C LYS A 21 2.95 3.97 -13.16
N LEU A 22 3.77 2.97 -12.78
CA LEU A 22 3.41 2.02 -11.72
C LEU A 22 3.18 2.69 -10.37
N SER A 23 4.05 3.65 -10.00
CA SER A 23 3.89 4.42 -8.76
C SER A 23 2.59 5.21 -8.72
N ASN A 24 2.21 5.84 -9.84
CA ASN A 24 0.92 6.52 -9.99
C ASN A 24 -0.24 5.53 -9.87
N GLN A 25 -0.16 4.36 -10.50
CA GLN A 25 -1.19 3.32 -10.42
C GLN A 25 -1.39 2.82 -8.98
N VAL A 26 -0.30 2.51 -8.27
CA VAL A 26 -0.35 2.12 -6.85
C VAL A 26 -0.96 3.23 -6.00
N SER A 27 -0.56 4.49 -6.21
CA SER A 27 -1.09 5.62 -5.44
C SER A 27 -2.58 5.83 -5.71
N ILE A 28 -3.03 5.75 -6.97
CA ILE A 28 -4.45 5.83 -7.32
C ILE A 28 -5.25 4.69 -6.67
N MET A 29 -4.73 3.46 -6.74
CA MET A 29 -5.34 2.31 -6.09
C MET A 29 -5.48 2.53 -4.57
N CYS A 30 -4.42 2.99 -3.91
CA CYS A 30 -4.43 3.31 -2.48
C CYS A 30 -5.42 4.44 -2.15
N ALA A 31 -5.52 5.46 -3.00
CA ALA A 31 -6.49 6.53 -2.84
C ALA A 31 -7.93 6.00 -2.90
N PHE A 32 -8.27 5.19 -3.90
CA PHE A 32 -9.60 4.59 -3.99
C PHE A 32 -9.93 3.71 -2.79
N ILE A 33 -8.98 2.87 -2.37
CA ILE A 33 -9.12 2.04 -1.18
C ILE A 33 -9.37 2.91 0.06
N GLY A 34 -8.54 3.93 0.28
CA GLY A 34 -8.69 4.85 1.39
C GLY A 34 -10.05 5.56 1.39
N PHE A 35 -10.50 6.04 0.23
CA PHE A 35 -11.79 6.72 0.10
C PHE A 35 -12.98 5.80 0.42
N PHE A 36 -13.08 4.64 -0.24
CA PHE A 36 -14.21 3.73 -0.02
C PHE A 36 -14.18 3.11 1.37
N TYR A 37 -13.00 2.77 1.87
CA TYR A 37 -12.86 2.21 3.21
C TYR A 37 -13.15 3.25 4.30
N ALA A 38 -12.79 4.52 4.09
CA ALA A 38 -13.16 5.60 5.01
C ALA A 38 -14.68 5.76 5.11
N PHE A 39 -15.40 5.73 3.98
CA PHE A 39 -16.86 5.79 3.98
C PHE A 39 -17.48 4.58 4.69
N PHE A 40 -16.98 3.38 4.41
CA PHE A 40 -17.44 2.16 5.06
C PHE A 40 -17.21 2.18 6.58
N ILE A 41 -16.03 2.59 7.03
CA ILE A 41 -15.69 2.68 8.45
C ILE A 41 -16.45 3.81 9.15
N TYR A 42 -16.71 4.93 8.48
CA TYR A 42 -17.50 6.03 9.06
C TYR A 42 -18.90 5.58 9.49
N ALA A 43 -19.51 4.65 8.74
CA ALA A 43 -20.82 4.10 9.06
C ALA A 43 -20.82 3.15 10.28
N HIS A 44 -19.66 2.63 10.71
CA HIS A 44 -19.58 1.60 11.76
C HIS A 44 -18.74 2.02 12.98
N TYR A 45 -17.58 2.65 12.76
CA TYR A 45 -16.61 3.05 13.79
C TYR A 45 -15.95 4.38 13.42
N GLU A 46 -16.61 5.50 13.71
CA GLU A 46 -16.14 6.86 13.35
C GLU A 46 -14.72 7.16 13.82
N ALA A 47 -14.33 6.70 15.01
CA ALA A 47 -12.98 6.91 15.56
C ALA A 47 -11.86 6.31 14.69
N LEU A 48 -12.16 5.27 13.89
CA LEU A 48 -11.18 4.59 13.04
C LEU A 48 -11.08 5.19 11.63
N VAL A 49 -11.93 6.17 11.28
CA VAL A 49 -11.97 6.78 9.93
C VAL A 49 -10.68 7.51 9.58
N ILE A 50 -9.96 7.99 10.60
CA ILE A 50 -8.73 8.75 10.42
C ILE A 50 -7.70 7.98 9.59
N TYR A 51 -7.56 6.66 9.78
CA TYR A 51 -6.56 5.86 9.08
C TYR A 51 -6.81 5.75 7.56
N PRO A 52 -7.98 5.31 7.08
CA PRO A 52 -8.26 5.31 5.64
C PRO A 52 -8.36 6.72 5.02
N ALA A 53 -8.82 7.72 5.78
CA ALA A 53 -8.80 9.10 5.31
C ALA A 53 -7.35 9.60 5.08
N MET A 54 -6.44 9.31 6.01
CA MET A 54 -5.02 9.61 5.86
C MET A 54 -4.40 8.85 4.69
N LEU A 55 -4.76 7.58 4.48
CA LEU A 55 -4.32 6.82 3.30
C LEU A 55 -4.70 7.54 2.00
N PHE A 56 -5.95 8.03 1.90
CA PHE A 56 -6.40 8.81 0.75
C PHE A 56 -5.56 10.09 0.57
N VAL A 57 -5.42 10.90 1.63
CA VAL A 57 -4.68 12.17 1.58
C VAL A 57 -3.21 11.97 1.20
N ILE A 58 -2.54 10.99 1.81
CA ILE A 58 -1.14 10.66 1.49
C ILE A 58 -1.04 10.23 0.03
N SER A 59 -1.93 9.34 -0.43
CA SER A 59 -1.92 8.86 -1.82
C SER A 59 -2.08 9.97 -2.86
N ILE A 60 -2.97 10.94 -2.61
CA ILE A 60 -3.11 12.13 -3.47
C ILE A 60 -1.86 13.00 -3.41
N SER A 61 -1.27 13.15 -2.22
CA SER A 61 -0.02 13.90 -2.04
C SER A 61 1.14 13.26 -2.80
N LEU A 62 1.21 11.92 -2.88
CA LEU A 62 2.23 11.22 -3.67
C LEU A 62 2.08 11.46 -5.18
N LEU A 63 0.85 11.54 -5.69
CA LEU A 63 0.58 11.93 -7.07
C LEU A 63 1.04 13.38 -7.33
N ALA A 64 0.82 14.28 -6.39
CA ALA A 64 1.32 15.65 -6.46
C ALA A 64 2.85 15.70 -6.46
N LEU A 65 3.52 14.93 -5.59
CA LEU A 65 4.99 14.81 -5.59
C LEU A 65 5.53 14.31 -6.93
N ASN A 66 4.88 13.31 -7.54
CA ASN A 66 5.23 12.85 -8.89
C ASN A 66 5.05 13.98 -9.91
N HIS A 67 3.96 14.74 -9.85
CA HIS A 67 3.74 15.89 -10.73
C HIS A 67 4.87 16.94 -10.62
N PHE A 68 5.37 17.23 -9.42
CA PHE A 68 6.50 18.14 -9.20
C PHE A 68 7.87 17.55 -9.56
N GLY A 69 7.93 16.31 -10.07
CA GLY A 69 9.19 15.65 -10.44
C GLY A 69 9.93 15.00 -9.27
N MET A 70 9.34 14.96 -8.07
CA MET A 70 9.90 14.28 -6.89
C MET A 70 9.63 12.77 -6.93
N VAL A 71 9.94 12.14 -8.07
CA VAL A 71 9.58 10.76 -8.40
C VAL A 71 10.15 9.76 -7.40
N GLN A 72 11.41 9.92 -7.01
CA GLN A 72 12.05 8.96 -6.11
C GLN A 72 11.44 9.00 -4.71
N THR A 73 11.17 10.19 -4.19
CA THR A 73 10.49 10.38 -2.90
C THR A 73 9.07 9.81 -2.93
N SER A 74 8.31 10.09 -3.99
CA SER A 74 6.96 9.56 -4.15
C SER A 74 6.95 8.03 -4.19
N ARG A 75 7.82 7.43 -5.00
CA ARG A 75 7.99 5.96 -5.06
C ARG A 75 8.36 5.35 -3.73
N PHE A 76 9.26 6.00 -3.00
CA PHE A 76 9.72 5.53 -1.69
C PHE A 76 8.59 5.53 -0.68
N LEU A 77 7.83 6.62 -0.58
CA LEU A 77 6.67 6.67 0.32
C LEU A 77 5.55 5.73 -0.13
N ALA A 78 5.32 5.60 -1.44
CA ALA A 78 4.31 4.71 -2.00
C ALA A 78 4.58 3.23 -1.67
N SER A 79 5.85 2.85 -1.46
CA SER A 79 6.24 1.46 -1.25
C SER A 79 5.74 0.88 0.08
N PHE A 80 5.49 1.73 1.08
CA PHE A 80 5.05 1.29 2.41
C PHE A 80 3.84 2.05 2.96
N GLN A 81 3.34 3.12 2.34
CA GLN A 81 2.22 3.91 2.88
C GLN A 81 0.99 3.07 3.24
N MET A 82 0.64 2.10 2.38
CA MET A 82 -0.56 1.28 2.54
C MET A 82 -0.39 0.33 3.71
N LEU A 83 0.80 -0.26 3.83
CA LEU A 83 1.17 -1.10 4.95
C LEU A 83 1.19 -0.30 6.26
N ILE A 84 1.72 0.93 6.27
CA ILE A 84 1.68 1.78 7.46
C ILE A 84 0.24 2.03 7.90
N MET A 85 -0.63 2.46 6.99
CA MET A 85 -2.02 2.75 7.36
C MET A 85 -2.78 1.49 7.80
N ALA A 86 -2.56 0.35 7.14
CA ALA A 86 -3.16 -0.92 7.53
C ALA A 86 -2.63 -1.42 8.90
N SER A 87 -1.34 -1.23 9.15
CA SER A 87 -0.67 -1.56 10.40
C SER A 87 -1.18 -0.74 11.58
N LEU A 88 -1.34 0.57 11.39
CA LEU A 88 -1.91 1.47 12.40
C LEU A 88 -3.39 1.16 12.65
N PHE A 89 -4.17 0.93 11.59
CA PHE A 89 -5.57 0.52 11.71
C PHE A 89 -5.69 -0.80 12.49
N HIS A 90 -4.90 -1.81 12.12
CA HIS A 90 -4.88 -3.11 12.79
C HIS A 90 -4.46 -3.00 14.26
N ALA A 91 -3.45 -2.20 14.56
CA ALA A 91 -3.00 -1.98 15.92
C ALA A 91 -4.05 -1.25 16.78
N SER A 92 -4.89 -0.42 16.17
CA SER A 92 -5.96 0.28 16.87
C SER A 92 -7.18 -0.56 17.21
N ILE A 93 -7.38 -1.69 16.52
CA ILE A 93 -8.54 -2.56 16.73
C ILE A 93 -8.26 -3.77 17.63
N ILE A 94 -6.99 -4.15 17.81
CA ILE A 94 -6.61 -5.30 18.64
C ILE A 94 -6.21 -4.84 20.03
N GLN A 95 -6.89 -5.39 21.04
CA GLN A 95 -6.49 -5.22 22.43
C GLN A 95 -5.19 -5.94 22.71
N SER A 96 -4.36 -5.40 23.61
CA SER A 96 -3.06 -5.98 23.94
C SER A 96 -3.10 -7.43 24.44
N SER A 97 -4.24 -7.90 24.97
CA SER A 97 -4.47 -9.30 25.39
C SER A 97 -4.96 -10.23 24.29
N ASP A 98 -5.41 -9.70 23.15
CA ASP A 98 -6.08 -10.46 22.11
C ASP A 98 -5.11 -11.07 21.10
N SER A 99 -5.51 -12.20 20.54
CA SER A 99 -4.79 -12.80 19.41
C SER A 99 -4.87 -11.93 18.16
N PHE A 100 -3.83 -11.98 17.33
CA PHE A 100 -3.80 -11.31 16.03
C PHE A 100 -5.01 -11.66 15.15
N LEU A 101 -5.55 -10.66 14.45
CA LEU A 101 -6.55 -10.85 13.42
C LEU A 101 -5.83 -11.31 12.14
N ILE A 102 -5.77 -12.63 11.96
CA ILE A 102 -5.13 -13.29 10.82
C ILE A 102 -5.48 -12.64 9.46
N PRO A 103 -6.74 -12.27 9.14
CA PRO A 103 -7.08 -11.69 7.83
C PRO A 103 -6.38 -10.35 7.57
N PHE A 104 -6.26 -9.52 8.61
CA PHE A 104 -5.54 -8.25 8.52
C PHE A 104 -4.05 -8.49 8.36
N PHE A 105 -3.48 -9.46 9.09
CA PHE A 105 -2.09 -9.85 8.92
C PHE A 105 -1.78 -10.35 7.51
N CYS A 106 -2.67 -11.16 6.92
CA CYS A 106 -2.58 -11.58 5.52
C CYS A 106 -2.63 -10.38 4.55
N SER A 107 -3.48 -9.40 4.82
CA SER A 107 -3.55 -8.16 4.03
C SER A 107 -2.25 -7.37 4.10
N MET A 108 -1.69 -7.22 5.30
CA MET A 108 -0.41 -6.55 5.52
C MET A 108 0.74 -7.28 4.81
N LEU A 109 0.78 -8.61 4.88
CA LEU A 109 1.74 -9.42 4.12
C LEU A 109 1.59 -9.21 2.61
N ALA A 110 0.37 -9.19 2.06
CA ALA A 110 0.14 -8.89 0.65
C ALA A 110 0.67 -7.50 0.25
N MET A 111 0.52 -6.50 1.12
CA MET A 111 1.04 -5.14 0.88
C MET A 111 2.58 -5.07 0.86
N THR A 112 3.29 -6.06 1.42
CA THR A 112 4.77 -6.16 1.27
C THR A 112 5.23 -6.47 -0.16
N LEU A 113 4.30 -6.78 -1.07
CA LEU A 113 4.59 -6.91 -2.50
C LEU A 113 4.75 -5.55 -3.21
N ILE A 114 4.27 -4.44 -2.62
CA ILE A 114 4.33 -3.12 -3.26
C ILE A 114 5.79 -2.68 -3.55
N PRO A 115 6.76 -2.81 -2.62
CA PRO A 115 8.17 -2.53 -2.94
C PRO A 115 8.69 -3.30 -4.15
N TRP A 116 8.31 -4.58 -4.32
CA TRP A 116 8.70 -5.41 -5.47
C TRP A 116 8.10 -4.92 -6.79
N VAL A 117 6.90 -4.33 -6.75
CA VAL A 117 6.28 -3.72 -7.93
C VAL A 117 7.02 -2.44 -8.30
N LEU A 118 7.31 -1.60 -7.30
CA LEU A 118 7.87 -0.27 -7.53
C LEU A 118 9.36 -0.31 -7.85
N TYR A 119 10.13 -1.25 -7.34
CA TYR A 119 11.59 -1.34 -7.53
C TYR A 119 11.99 -2.61 -8.27
N GLY A 120 12.78 -2.44 -9.32
CA GLY A 120 13.47 -3.57 -9.97
C GLY A 120 14.73 -3.98 -9.23
N MET A 121 15.34 -5.09 -9.66
CA MET A 121 16.63 -5.57 -9.14
C MET A 121 17.78 -4.58 -9.41
N GLU A 122 17.61 -3.70 -10.39
CA GLU A 122 18.50 -2.59 -10.70
C GLU A 122 18.57 -1.58 -9.54
N GLU A 123 17.49 -1.46 -8.74
CA GLU A 123 17.36 -0.55 -7.60
C GLU A 123 17.38 -1.29 -6.26
N LYS A 124 18.18 -2.37 -6.16
CA LYS A 124 18.24 -3.29 -5.01
C LYS A 124 18.35 -2.59 -3.64
N VAL A 125 19.06 -1.48 -3.55
CA VAL A 125 19.23 -0.74 -2.28
C VAL A 125 17.90 -0.17 -1.80
N MET A 126 17.15 0.51 -2.69
CA MET A 126 15.83 1.08 -2.35
C MET A 126 14.81 -0.01 -2.06
N LEU A 127 14.87 -1.11 -2.80
CA LEU A 127 14.05 -2.30 -2.54
C LEU A 127 14.31 -2.86 -1.15
N ILE A 128 15.57 -3.13 -0.80
CA ILE A 128 15.95 -3.68 0.51
C ILE A 128 15.51 -2.74 1.63
N ILE A 129 15.78 -1.43 1.52
CA ILE A 129 15.37 -0.46 2.55
C ILE A 129 13.85 -0.47 2.72
N SER A 130 13.09 -0.45 1.62
CA SER A 130 11.62 -0.47 1.67
C SER A 130 11.09 -1.76 2.30
N LEU A 131 11.67 -2.91 1.97
CA LEU A 131 11.31 -4.19 2.57
C LEU A 131 11.69 -4.25 4.05
N THR A 132 12.85 -3.73 4.45
CA THR A 132 13.23 -3.63 5.87
C THR A 132 12.23 -2.79 6.65
N ILE A 133 11.76 -1.67 6.10
CA ILE A 133 10.69 -0.87 6.71
C ILE A 133 9.42 -1.71 6.83
N CYS A 134 9.00 -2.39 5.75
CA CYS A 134 7.79 -3.19 5.75
C CYS A 134 7.82 -4.32 6.79
N TYR A 135 8.88 -5.12 6.81
CA TYR A 135 9.02 -6.22 7.76
C TYR A 135 9.27 -5.72 9.18
N GLY A 136 9.99 -4.61 9.37
CA GLY A 136 10.13 -3.96 10.67
C GLY A 136 8.76 -3.52 11.22
N LEU A 137 7.88 -3.03 10.35
CA LEU A 137 6.51 -2.68 10.72
C LEU A 137 5.68 -3.92 11.12
N LEU A 138 5.80 -5.02 10.37
CA LEU A 138 5.14 -6.28 10.71
C LEU A 138 5.63 -6.87 12.03
N LEU A 139 6.94 -6.83 12.30
CA LEU A 139 7.53 -7.35 13.53
C LEU A 139 7.22 -6.47 14.75
N SER A 140 7.01 -5.16 14.54
CA SER A 140 6.66 -4.22 15.62
C SER A 140 5.17 -4.19 15.96
N GLN A 141 4.34 -4.99 15.28
CA GLN A 141 2.89 -5.01 15.51
C GLN A 141 2.48 -5.24 16.96
N GLY A 142 3.12 -6.18 17.67
CA GLY A 142 2.81 -6.40 19.10
C GLY A 142 3.05 -5.17 19.97
N TYR A 143 4.06 -4.36 19.63
CA TYR A 143 4.33 -3.09 20.32
C TYR A 143 3.33 -2.00 19.92
N LEU A 144 2.97 -1.92 18.63
CA LEU A 144 1.97 -0.95 18.16
C LEU A 144 0.60 -1.19 18.80
N ASN A 145 0.17 -2.44 18.96
CA ASN A 145 -1.09 -2.79 19.62
C ASN A 145 -1.17 -2.24 21.05
N GLN A 146 -0.05 -2.22 21.80
CA GLN A 146 -0.02 -1.72 23.18
C GLN A 146 -0.14 -0.19 23.26
N ILE A 147 0.28 0.52 22.22
CA ILE A 147 0.31 2.00 22.22
C ILE A 147 -0.99 2.57 21.67
N LEU A 148 -1.56 1.92 20.66
CA LEU A 148 -2.65 2.46 19.86
C LEU A 148 -4.02 1.87 20.23
N GLU A 149 -4.13 1.16 21.35
CA GLU A 149 -5.35 0.49 21.77
C GLU A 149 -6.54 1.48 21.85
N ILE A 150 -7.54 1.30 20.98
CA ILE A 150 -8.81 2.01 21.02
C ILE A 150 -9.86 1.01 21.52
N PRO A 151 -10.71 1.36 22.50
CA PRO A 151 -11.75 0.47 22.99
C PRO A 151 -12.85 0.31 21.94
N VAL A 152 -12.68 -0.68 21.06
CA VAL A 152 -13.66 -1.11 20.06
C VAL A 152 -14.10 -2.54 20.33
N ASP A 153 -15.33 -2.86 19.93
CA ASP A 153 -15.83 -4.24 19.99
C ASP A 153 -15.14 -5.09 18.91
N VAL A 154 -14.16 -5.89 19.34
CA VAL A 154 -13.36 -6.77 18.47
C VAL A 154 -14.21 -7.89 17.85
N ALA A 155 -15.35 -8.25 18.45
CA ALA A 155 -16.22 -9.32 17.93
C ALA A 155 -16.70 -9.00 16.51
N PHE A 156 -16.99 -7.73 16.22
CA PHE A 156 -17.35 -7.28 14.88
C PHE A 156 -16.26 -7.58 13.84
N PHE A 157 -14.99 -7.49 14.21
CA PHE A 157 -13.88 -7.77 13.28
C PHE A 157 -13.59 -9.27 13.13
N ARG A 158 -13.95 -10.08 14.13
CA ARG A 158 -13.70 -11.53 14.16
C ARG A 158 -14.80 -12.36 13.49
N GLU A 159 -16.05 -12.10 13.84
CA GLU A 159 -17.19 -12.99 13.53
C GLU A 159 -18.04 -12.51 12.35
N SER A 160 -17.73 -11.33 11.81
CA SER A 160 -18.54 -10.68 10.78
C SER A 160 -18.14 -11.03 9.35
N TYR A 161 -19.01 -10.65 8.41
CA TYR A 161 -18.75 -10.55 6.97
C TYR A 161 -17.44 -9.82 6.65
N LEU A 162 -17.00 -8.91 7.54
CA LEU A 162 -15.76 -8.16 7.42
C LEU A 162 -14.52 -9.06 7.34
N ASN A 163 -14.51 -10.17 8.08
CA ASN A 163 -13.39 -11.11 8.08
C ASN A 163 -13.19 -11.72 6.67
N ILE A 164 -14.28 -12.20 6.06
CA ILE A 164 -14.29 -12.74 4.69
C ILE A 164 -13.91 -11.67 3.69
N MET A 165 -14.46 -10.45 3.82
CA MET A 165 -14.10 -9.32 2.95
C MET A 165 -12.62 -8.97 3.05
N THR A 166 -12.04 -9.02 4.25
CA THR A 166 -10.62 -8.71 4.46
C THR A 166 -9.73 -9.77 3.80
N TYR A 167 -10.08 -11.06 3.89
CA TYR A 167 -9.36 -12.09 3.13
C TYR A 167 -9.49 -11.90 1.62
N ALA A 168 -10.71 -11.66 1.12
CA ALA A 168 -10.94 -11.42 -0.30
C ALA A 168 -10.14 -10.22 -0.80
N PHE A 169 -10.06 -9.17 0.00
CA PHE A 169 -9.26 -7.99 -0.26
C PHE A 169 -7.75 -8.27 -0.27
N ALA A 170 -7.24 -9.04 0.70
CA ALA A 170 -5.83 -9.46 0.73
C ALA A 170 -5.44 -10.20 -0.55
N ILE A 171 -6.28 -11.15 -0.97
CA ILE A 171 -6.09 -11.93 -2.20
C ILE A 171 -6.15 -11.01 -3.42
N ALA A 172 -7.16 -10.14 -3.50
CA ALA A 172 -7.33 -9.21 -4.61
C ALA A 172 -6.11 -8.28 -4.77
N ILE A 173 -5.60 -7.70 -3.67
CA ILE A 173 -4.37 -6.90 -3.68
C ILE A 173 -3.20 -7.72 -4.20
N ALA A 174 -2.97 -8.90 -3.63
CA ALA A 174 -1.84 -9.74 -4.04
C ALA A 174 -1.90 -10.06 -5.53
N VAL A 175 -3.08 -10.45 -6.04
CA VAL A 175 -3.28 -10.76 -7.46
C VAL A 175 -3.04 -9.53 -8.34
N VAL A 176 -3.59 -8.36 -7.99
CA VAL A 176 -3.39 -7.12 -8.75
C VAL A 176 -1.90 -6.76 -8.79
N LEU A 177 -1.20 -6.81 -7.67
CA LEU A 177 0.23 -6.50 -7.60
C LEU A 177 1.07 -7.49 -8.41
N LEU A 178 0.77 -8.78 -8.37
CA LEU A 178 1.45 -9.80 -9.17
C LEU A 178 1.21 -9.60 -10.68
N ILE A 179 -0.01 -9.23 -11.09
CA ILE A 179 -0.31 -8.87 -12.48
C ILE A 179 0.50 -7.64 -12.89
N MET A 180 0.55 -6.60 -12.04
CA MET A 180 1.35 -5.39 -12.31
C MET A 180 2.83 -5.71 -12.48
N MET A 181 3.40 -6.56 -11.61
CA MET A 181 4.78 -7.03 -11.72
C MET A 181 5.02 -7.76 -13.05
N LYS A 182 4.14 -8.70 -13.41
CA LYS A 182 4.27 -9.46 -14.66
C LYS A 182 4.19 -8.57 -15.91
N LEU A 183 3.31 -7.57 -15.88
CA LEU A 183 3.18 -6.60 -16.98
C LEU A 183 4.43 -5.72 -17.11
N ASP A 184 4.99 -5.26 -15.98
CA ASP A 184 6.26 -4.49 -15.96
C ASP A 184 7.40 -5.31 -16.58
N ASP A 185 7.54 -6.58 -16.17
CA ASP A 185 8.58 -7.46 -16.71
C ASP A 185 8.42 -7.66 -18.23
N SER A 186 7.19 -7.86 -18.71
CA SER A 186 6.92 -8.02 -20.14
C SER A 186 7.27 -6.76 -20.95
N GLU A 187 6.98 -5.56 -20.43
CA GLU A 187 7.36 -4.31 -21.08
C GLU A 187 8.89 -4.16 -21.15
N ARG A 188 9.63 -4.57 -20.11
CA ARG A 188 11.11 -4.55 -20.10
C ARG A 188 11.73 -5.49 -21.14
N TYR A 189 11.19 -6.70 -21.31
CA TYR A 189 11.72 -7.64 -22.31
C TYR A 189 11.63 -7.08 -23.72
N LYS A 190 10.51 -6.44 -24.07
CA LYS A 190 10.31 -5.83 -25.40
C LYS A 190 11.29 -4.70 -25.69
N LEU A 191 11.68 -3.93 -24.68
CA LEU A 191 12.67 -2.85 -24.85
C LEU A 191 14.07 -3.40 -25.17
N LYS A 192 14.43 -4.56 -24.62
CA LYS A 192 15.73 -5.20 -24.88
C LYS A 192 15.86 -5.81 -26.28
N GLU A 193 14.76 -6.08 -26.98
CA GLU A 193 14.78 -6.65 -28.34
C GLU A 193 15.00 -5.57 -29.43
N VAL A 194 14.87 -4.29 -29.07
CA VAL A 194 15.00 -3.16 -30.01
C VAL A 194 16.39 -2.52 -29.96
N GLU A 195 17.20 -2.85 -28.95
CA GLU A 195 18.59 -2.40 -28.76
C GLU A 195 19.59 -3.39 -29.38
#